data_AF-A0A7J2U3Q0-F1
#
_entry.id   AF-A0A7J2U3Q0-F1
#
_cell.length_a   1.000
_cell.length_b   1.000
_cell.length_c   1.000
_cell.angle_alpha   90.00
_cell.angle_beta   90.00
_cell.angle_gamma   90.00
#
_symmetry.space_group_name_H-M   'P 1'
#
loop_
_entity.id
_entity.type
_entity.pdbx_description
1 polymer ?
#
loop_
_entity_poly.entity_id
_entity_poly.type
_entity_poly.pdbx_seq_one_letter_code
_entity_poly.pdbx_strand_id
1 'polypeptide(L)'
;MVLDYDVIQFLISRFGRDKLFNSLDPHKYSLKTFLVPIDVLHPHESVYIDIVNYVTTDLLTSGFLKYPIVVDVRTLVVLDGHHRLEVLKKLGIRYIPAFFVDYAEDYVTVYPLRKDIPISKTLIIDTALKGCLYPPKTSKHVYIGFAIQPTYTPLTILKTLSQNPIAANISPLPTL
;
A
#
# COMPACT_ATOMS: atom_id res chain seq x y z
N MET A 1 12.25 3.89 18.07
CA MET A 1 10.89 4.05 17.53
C MET A 1 10.28 5.24 18.23
N VAL A 2 10.42 6.39 17.58
CA VAL A 2 9.66 7.60 17.92
C VAL A 2 8.56 7.70 16.87
N LEU A 3 7.30 7.64 17.32
CA LEU A 3 6.17 7.88 16.43
C LEU A 3 6.17 9.34 16.00
N ASP A 4 5.90 9.58 14.72
CA ASP A 4 5.61 10.89 14.15
C ASP A 4 4.30 11.40 14.75
N TYR A 5 4.43 12.28 15.74
CA TYR A 5 3.31 12.80 16.50
C TYR A 5 2.33 13.58 15.61
N ASP A 6 2.82 14.25 14.55
CA ASP A 6 1.96 15.01 13.64
C ASP A 6 1.06 14.07 12.83
N VAL A 7 1.59 12.92 12.38
CA VAL A 7 0.79 11.88 11.74
C VAL A 7 -0.24 11.31 12.71
N ILE A 8 0.15 11.00 13.94
CA ILE A 8 -0.79 10.45 14.94
C ILE A 8 -1.91 11.45 15.27
N GLN A 9 -1.58 12.72 15.50
CA GLN A 9 -2.60 13.75 15.76
C GLN A 9 -3.50 13.98 14.56
N PHE A 10 -2.94 13.99 13.35
CA PHE A 10 -3.73 14.08 12.12
C PHE A 10 -4.76 12.95 12.04
N LEU A 11 -4.33 11.69 12.24
CA LEU A 11 -5.20 10.53 12.20
C LEU A 11 -6.28 10.56 13.29
N ILE A 12 -5.90 10.95 14.52
CA ILE A 12 -6.87 11.14 15.62
C ILE A 12 -7.91 12.20 15.26
N SER A 13 -7.50 13.33 14.67
CA SER A 13 -8.43 14.38 14.27
C SER A 13 -9.39 13.94 13.16
N ARG A 14 -8.96 13.00 12.31
CA ARG A 14 -9.70 12.51 11.14
C ARG A 14 -10.68 11.40 11.49
N PHE A 15 -10.27 10.46 12.33
CA PHE A 15 -11.00 9.22 12.59
C PHE A 15 -11.55 9.11 14.02
N GLY A 16 -11.07 9.94 14.95
CA GLY A 16 -11.26 9.73 16.38
C GLY A 16 -10.23 8.74 16.95
N ARG A 17 -9.95 8.85 18.26
CA ARG A 17 -8.96 7.98 18.92
C ARG A 17 -9.38 6.51 18.89
N ASP A 18 -10.63 6.28 19.24
CA ASP A 18 -11.29 4.99 19.35
C ASP A 18 -11.21 4.19 18.04
N LYS A 19 -11.44 4.81 16.87
CA LYS A 19 -11.34 4.11 15.58
C LYS A 19 -9.91 3.79 15.15
N LEU A 20 -8.94 4.64 15.49
CA LEU A 20 -7.54 4.45 15.12
C LEU A 20 -6.91 3.19 15.74
N PHE A 21 -7.41 2.74 16.90
CA PHE A 21 -6.83 1.63 17.67
C PHE A 21 -7.68 0.35 17.68
N ASN A 22 -8.90 0.37 17.14
CA ASN A 22 -9.84 -0.75 17.31
C ASN A 22 -9.78 -1.84 16.22
N SER A 23 -9.14 -1.58 15.09
CA SER A 23 -9.15 -2.48 13.93
C SER A 23 -7.77 -3.10 13.70
N LEU A 24 -6.77 -2.32 13.33
CA LEU A 24 -5.44 -2.82 13.00
C LEU A 24 -4.43 -2.34 14.03
N ASP A 25 -4.00 -3.23 14.94
CA ASP A 25 -2.87 -2.97 15.82
C ASP A 25 -1.57 -2.88 15.01
N PRO A 26 -1.01 -1.68 14.80
CA PRO A 26 0.15 -1.49 13.95
C PRO A 26 1.37 -2.27 14.46
N HIS A 27 1.49 -2.49 15.77
CA HIS A 27 2.60 -3.27 16.33
C HIS A 27 2.51 -4.75 15.96
N LYS A 28 1.29 -5.29 15.84
CA LYS A 28 1.06 -6.69 15.48
C LYS A 28 1.29 -6.95 13.99
N TYR A 29 0.90 -6.00 13.15
CA TYR A 29 0.82 -6.19 11.71
C TYR A 29 1.98 -5.56 10.92
N SER A 30 2.70 -4.58 11.46
CA SER A 30 3.82 -3.96 10.74
C SER A 30 4.97 -4.94 10.48
N LEU A 31 5.71 -4.66 9.41
CA LEU A 31 6.85 -5.43 8.92
C LEU A 31 6.51 -6.88 8.51
N LYS A 32 5.28 -7.10 8.05
CA LYS A 32 4.78 -8.40 7.61
C LYS A 32 3.98 -8.28 6.32
N THR A 33 3.95 -9.35 5.54
CA THR A 33 3.12 -9.45 4.32
C THR A 33 1.80 -10.14 4.64
N PHE A 34 0.69 -9.54 4.20
CA PHE A 34 -0.65 -10.13 4.28
C PHE A 34 -1.29 -10.17 2.90
N LEU A 35 -2.24 -11.09 2.72
CA LEU A 35 -3.12 -11.10 1.56
C LEU A 35 -4.33 -10.20 1.84
N VAL A 36 -4.54 -9.18 1.01
CA VAL A 36 -5.58 -8.17 1.23
C VAL A 36 -6.46 -7.99 -0.02
N PRO A 37 -7.75 -7.61 0.13
CA PRO A 37 -8.54 -7.17 -1.00
C PRO A 37 -7.88 -5.97 -1.68
N ILE A 38 -7.83 -5.95 -3.00
CA ILE A 38 -7.17 -4.87 -3.75
C ILE A 38 -7.92 -3.54 -3.65
N ASP A 39 -9.24 -3.61 -3.45
CA ASP A 39 -10.14 -2.45 -3.49
C ASP A 39 -10.14 -1.65 -2.18
N VAL A 40 -9.58 -2.19 -1.09
CA VAL A 40 -9.41 -1.45 0.16
C VAL A 40 -8.15 -0.56 0.16
N LEU A 41 -7.33 -0.63 -0.88
CA LEU A 41 -6.07 0.11 -0.96
C LEU A 41 -6.28 1.50 -1.56
N HIS A 42 -5.68 2.50 -0.93
CA HIS A 42 -5.80 3.91 -1.31
C HIS A 42 -4.50 4.41 -1.98
N PRO A 43 -4.43 4.46 -3.32
CA PRO A 43 -3.29 5.08 -4.00
C PRO A 43 -3.30 6.60 -3.81
N HIS A 44 -2.12 7.20 -3.64
CA HIS A 44 -1.92 8.66 -3.63
C HIS A 44 -1.26 9.20 -4.90
N GLU A 45 -0.77 8.35 -5.78
CA GLU A 45 -0.13 8.73 -7.05
C GLU A 45 -0.81 8.05 -8.24
N SER A 46 -0.89 8.80 -9.33
CA SER A 46 -1.17 8.27 -10.67
C SER A 46 0.05 7.53 -11.22
N VAL A 47 -0.13 6.85 -12.34
CA VAL A 47 0.88 5.95 -12.94
C VAL A 47 1.33 6.45 -14.31
N TYR A 48 2.55 6.09 -14.71
CA TYR A 48 2.98 6.22 -16.10
C TYR A 48 2.52 5.02 -16.92
N ILE A 49 1.83 5.26 -18.03
CA ILE A 49 1.29 4.20 -18.89
C ILE A 49 2.38 3.27 -19.43
N ASP A 50 3.55 3.82 -19.81
CA ASP A 50 4.65 3.01 -20.32
C ASP A 50 5.22 2.06 -19.26
N ILE A 51 5.26 2.51 -18.00
CA ILE A 51 5.66 1.67 -16.87
C ILE A 51 4.59 0.61 -16.59
N VAL A 52 3.30 0.96 -16.68
CA VAL A 52 2.21 -0.02 -16.56
C VAL A 52 2.32 -1.10 -17.64
N ASN A 53 2.60 -0.73 -18.88
CA ASN A 53 2.78 -1.66 -20.00
C ASN A 53 4.00 -2.57 -19.76
N TYR A 54 5.12 -1.99 -19.34
CA TYR A 54 6.32 -2.75 -18.98
C TYR A 54 6.05 -3.76 -17.86
N VAL A 55 5.42 -3.31 -16.76
CA VAL A 55 5.08 -4.17 -15.62
C VAL A 55 4.07 -5.25 -16.02
N THR A 56 3.14 -4.96 -16.93
CA THR A 56 2.21 -5.96 -17.46
C THR A 56 2.97 -7.06 -18.19
N THR A 57 3.88 -6.68 -19.10
CA THR A 57 4.71 -7.64 -19.83
C THR A 57 5.58 -8.47 -18.89
N ASP A 58 6.28 -7.84 -17.94
CA ASP A 58 7.11 -8.55 -16.94
C ASP A 58 6.29 -9.54 -16.10
N LEU A 59 5.11 -9.13 -15.62
CA LEU A 59 4.23 -9.99 -14.83
C LEU A 59 3.69 -11.18 -15.63
N LEU A 60 3.28 -10.97 -16.89
CA LEU A 60 2.73 -12.02 -17.74
C LEU A 60 3.81 -12.99 -18.25
N THR A 61 5.01 -12.49 -18.52
CA THR A 61 6.14 -13.31 -19.00
C THR A 61 6.78 -14.11 -17.87
N SER A 62 7.04 -13.47 -16.72
CA SER A 62 7.60 -14.18 -15.57
C SER A 62 6.59 -15.08 -14.88
N GLY A 63 5.30 -14.70 -14.91
CA GLY A 63 4.24 -15.39 -14.19
C GLY A 63 4.19 -15.09 -12.69
N PHE A 64 4.97 -14.12 -12.19
CA PHE A 64 5.07 -13.81 -10.76
C PHE A 64 4.94 -12.31 -10.46
N LEU A 65 4.19 -12.01 -9.40
CA LEU A 65 4.32 -10.74 -8.70
C LEU A 65 5.55 -10.81 -7.79
N LYS A 66 6.68 -10.27 -8.28
CA LYS A 66 8.00 -10.38 -7.62
C LYS A 66 8.01 -9.77 -6.22
N TYR A 67 7.44 -8.59 -6.04
CA TYR A 67 7.39 -7.86 -4.77
C TYR A 67 5.96 -7.51 -4.36
N PRO A 68 5.64 -7.53 -3.06
CA PRO A 68 4.34 -7.10 -2.54
C PRO A 68 4.16 -5.58 -2.71
N ILE A 69 2.91 -5.12 -2.64
CA ILE A 69 2.60 -3.68 -2.57
C ILE A 69 2.88 -3.20 -1.14
N VAL A 70 3.60 -2.09 -0.97
CA VAL A 70 3.87 -1.56 0.37
C VAL A 70 2.75 -0.63 0.78
N VAL A 71 2.20 -0.85 1.96
CA VAL A 71 0.96 -0.21 2.41
C VAL A 71 1.11 0.25 3.85
N ASP A 72 0.61 1.46 4.15
CA ASP A 72 0.45 1.92 5.53
C ASP A 72 -0.62 1.10 6.25
N VAL A 73 -0.25 0.46 7.36
CA VAL A 73 -1.14 -0.40 8.14
C VAL A 73 -2.31 0.35 8.76
N ARG A 74 -2.14 1.65 9.06
CA ARG A 74 -3.19 2.45 9.73
C ARG A 74 -4.27 2.94 8.78
N THR A 75 -3.91 3.17 7.52
CA THR A 75 -4.78 3.88 6.55
C THR A 75 -4.98 3.14 5.25
N LEU A 76 -4.27 2.03 5.02
CA LEU A 76 -4.22 1.27 3.78
C LEU A 76 -3.76 2.09 2.56
N VAL A 77 -3.06 3.20 2.81
CA VAL A 77 -2.45 4.02 1.77
C VAL A 77 -1.28 3.30 1.14
N VAL A 78 -1.23 3.30 -0.20
CA VAL A 78 -0.19 2.63 -0.98
C VAL A 78 1.06 3.50 -0.97
N LEU A 79 2.15 3.03 -0.37
CA LEU A 79 3.41 3.77 -0.28
C LEU A 79 4.37 3.42 -1.43
N ASP A 80 4.34 2.17 -1.90
CA ASP A 80 5.09 1.72 -3.06
C ASP A 80 4.29 0.65 -3.83
N GLY A 81 4.30 0.77 -5.15
CA GLY A 81 3.78 -0.25 -6.04
C GLY A 81 2.59 0.18 -6.88
N HIS A 82 2.30 1.49 -7.02
CA HIS A 82 1.14 2.01 -7.77
C HIS A 82 1.01 1.43 -9.18
N HIS A 83 2.11 1.30 -9.93
CA HIS A 83 2.10 0.69 -11.25
C HIS A 83 1.72 -0.80 -11.19
N ARG A 84 2.24 -1.55 -10.21
CA ARG A 84 1.89 -2.96 -9.99
C ARG A 84 0.41 -3.10 -9.60
N LEU A 85 -0.06 -2.23 -8.71
CA LEU A 85 -1.46 -2.17 -8.30
C LEU A 85 -2.39 -1.93 -9.50
N GLU A 86 -2.06 -0.96 -10.35
CA GLU A 86 -2.83 -0.67 -11.56
C GLU A 86 -2.90 -1.87 -12.52
N VAL A 87 -1.76 -2.54 -12.75
CA VAL A 87 -1.71 -3.76 -13.58
C VAL A 87 -2.59 -4.85 -12.99
N LEU A 88 -2.51 -5.09 -11.68
CA LEU A 88 -3.30 -6.12 -10.99
C LEU A 88 -4.80 -5.82 -11.07
N LYS A 89 -5.21 -4.55 -10.92
CA LYS A 89 -6.60 -4.10 -11.13
C LYS A 89 -7.06 -4.36 -12.56
N LYS A 90 -6.26 -3.98 -13.57
CA LYS A 90 -6.57 -4.22 -15.00
C LYS A 90 -6.70 -5.70 -15.35
N LEU A 91 -5.98 -6.57 -14.65
CA LEU A 91 -6.06 -8.03 -14.80
C LEU A 91 -7.22 -8.67 -14.01
N GLY A 92 -8.04 -7.89 -13.31
CA GLY A 92 -9.16 -8.40 -12.51
C GLY A 92 -8.74 -9.18 -11.26
N ILE A 93 -7.52 -8.97 -10.77
CA ILE A 93 -7.05 -9.58 -9.52
C ILE A 93 -7.72 -8.87 -8.35
N ARG A 94 -8.33 -9.65 -7.44
CA ARG A 94 -9.09 -9.15 -6.30
C ARG A 94 -8.34 -9.20 -4.97
N TYR A 95 -7.36 -10.09 -4.84
CA TYR A 95 -6.55 -10.24 -3.62
C TYR A 95 -5.07 -10.21 -3.96
N ILE A 96 -4.28 -9.46 -3.21
CA ILE A 96 -2.84 -9.26 -3.47
C ILE A 96 -2.00 -9.30 -2.19
N PRO A 97 -0.73 -9.71 -2.27
CA PRO A 97 0.20 -9.57 -1.16
C PRO A 97 0.54 -8.08 -0.94
N ALA A 98 0.25 -7.59 0.26
CA ALA A 98 0.61 -6.27 0.73
C ALA A 98 1.57 -6.38 1.92
N PHE A 99 2.70 -5.70 1.86
CA PHE A 99 3.65 -5.58 2.95
C PHE A 99 3.30 -4.35 3.78
N PHE A 100 2.92 -4.59 5.02
CA PHE A 100 2.45 -3.55 5.93
C PHE A 100 3.63 -2.90 6.66
N VAL A 101 3.60 -1.58 6.70
CA VAL A 101 4.47 -0.72 7.51
C VAL A 101 3.61 0.25 8.29
N ASP A 102 4.07 0.67 9.46
CA ASP A 102 3.46 1.80 10.15
C ASP A 102 4.07 3.08 9.60
N TYR A 103 3.32 3.80 8.77
CA TYR A 103 3.84 5.01 8.14
C TYR A 103 4.10 6.12 9.15
N ALA A 104 3.50 6.07 10.35
CA ALA A 104 3.80 7.01 11.42
C ALA A 104 5.16 6.74 12.08
N GLU A 105 5.78 5.58 11.89
CA GLU A 105 7.08 5.28 12.50
C GLU A 105 8.25 5.98 11.77
N ASP A 106 9.33 6.22 12.53
CA ASP A 106 10.56 6.88 12.06
C ASP A 106 11.33 6.07 11.00
N TYR A 107 11.08 4.76 10.92
CA TYR A 107 11.72 3.90 9.93
C TYR A 107 11.18 4.06 8.51
N VAL A 108 10.09 4.82 8.32
CA VAL A 108 9.63 5.24 6.98
C VAL A 108 9.80 6.74 6.86
N THR A 109 10.61 7.18 5.89
CA THR A 109 10.76 8.60 5.55
C THR A 109 10.26 8.82 4.13
N VAL A 110 9.77 10.03 3.84
CA VAL A 110 9.33 10.42 2.51
C VAL A 110 10.06 11.67 2.02
N TYR A 111 10.42 11.67 0.75
CA TYR A 111 11.05 12.81 0.07
C TYR A 111 10.27 13.18 -1.19
N PRO A 112 10.18 14.47 -1.53
CA PRO A 112 9.61 14.89 -2.81
C PRO A 112 10.56 14.53 -3.96
N LEU A 113 10.00 13.95 -5.02
CA LEU A 113 10.69 13.76 -6.30
C LEU A 113 10.45 14.92 -7.27
N ARG A 114 9.49 15.79 -6.95
CA ARG A 114 9.12 16.99 -7.71
C ARG A 114 9.29 18.20 -6.81
N LYS A 115 10.12 19.18 -7.22
CA LYS A 115 10.48 20.34 -6.39
C LYS A 115 9.31 21.30 -6.16
N ASP A 116 8.35 21.29 -7.07
CA ASP A 116 7.17 22.14 -7.10
C ASP A 116 6.00 21.60 -6.27
N ILE A 117 6.07 20.35 -5.81
CA ILE A 117 5.00 19.71 -5.04
C ILE A 117 5.48 19.45 -3.61
N PRO A 118 4.94 20.16 -2.60
CA PRO A 118 5.26 19.87 -1.22
C PRO A 118 4.71 18.49 -0.82
N ILE A 119 5.52 17.73 -0.10
CA ILE A 119 5.17 16.38 0.36
C ILE A 119 5.47 16.25 1.85
N SER A 120 4.49 15.73 2.57
CA SER A 120 4.60 15.22 3.94
C SER A 120 3.81 13.92 4.05
N LYS A 121 4.05 13.15 5.12
CA LYS A 121 3.28 11.94 5.39
C LYS A 121 1.78 12.24 5.51
N THR A 122 1.43 13.31 6.21
CA THR A 122 0.04 13.75 6.39
C THR A 122 -0.63 14.17 5.09
N LEU A 123 0.08 14.90 4.20
CA LEU A 123 -0.44 15.27 2.88
C LEU A 123 -0.67 14.06 1.98
N ILE A 124 0.22 13.07 2.02
CA ILE A 124 0.06 11.82 1.27
C ILE A 124 -1.18 11.05 1.76
N ILE A 125 -1.32 10.89 3.07
CA ILE A 125 -2.48 10.23 3.67
C ILE A 125 -3.77 10.96 3.28
N ASP A 126 -3.83 12.28 3.48
CA ASP A 126 -5.01 13.09 3.17
C ASP A 126 -5.40 13.01 1.69
N THR A 127 -4.41 13.11 0.80
CA THR A 127 -4.62 13.01 -0.66
C THR A 127 -5.22 11.66 -1.04
N ALA A 128 -4.64 10.56 -0.55
CA ALA A 128 -5.12 9.21 -0.81
C ALA A 128 -6.55 8.97 -0.29
N LEU A 129 -6.83 9.38 0.95
CA LEU A 129 -8.13 9.20 1.59
C LEU A 129 -9.24 10.04 0.94
N LYS A 130 -8.88 11.15 0.29
CA LYS A 130 -9.80 11.95 -0.53
C LYS A 130 -10.07 11.33 -1.91
N GLY A 131 -9.34 10.28 -2.29
CA GLY A 131 -9.38 9.71 -3.64
C GLY A 131 -8.70 10.61 -4.68
N CYS A 132 -7.90 11.58 -4.25
CA CYS A 132 -7.09 12.42 -5.13
C CYS A 132 -5.76 11.73 -5.45
N LEU A 133 -5.16 12.07 -6.59
CA LEU A 133 -3.88 11.53 -7.00
C LEU A 133 -2.91 12.65 -7.36
N TYR A 134 -1.70 12.57 -6.82
CA TYR A 134 -0.57 13.31 -7.35
C TYR A 134 -0.17 12.80 -8.75
N PRO A 135 0.54 13.61 -9.54
CA PRO A 135 1.23 13.12 -10.73
C PRO A 135 2.16 11.94 -10.41
N PRO A 136 2.53 11.09 -11.38
CA PRO A 136 3.38 9.95 -11.11
C PRO A 136 4.77 10.39 -10.63
N LYS A 137 5.38 9.57 -9.76
CA LYS A 137 6.73 9.80 -9.21
C LYS A 137 6.81 11.14 -8.49
N THR A 138 5.86 11.41 -7.60
CA THR A 138 5.83 12.64 -6.80
C THR A 138 6.55 12.44 -5.46
N SER A 139 6.45 11.25 -4.88
CA SER A 139 7.04 10.89 -3.58
C SER A 139 8.02 9.73 -3.72
N LYS A 140 9.04 9.72 -2.86
CA LYS A 140 9.96 8.60 -2.68
C LYS A 140 9.98 8.22 -1.21
N HIS A 141 9.51 7.01 -0.92
CA HIS A 141 9.61 6.41 0.41
C HIS A 141 10.96 5.73 0.60
N VAL A 142 11.54 5.89 1.79
CA VAL A 142 12.78 5.26 2.21
C VAL A 142 12.49 4.47 3.48
N TYR A 143 12.89 3.21 3.50
CA TYR A 143 12.67 2.27 4.59
C TYR A 143 14.01 1.98 5.30
N ILE A 144 14.05 2.13 6.62
CA ILE A 144 15.28 2.05 7.42
C ILE A 144 15.20 0.84 8.36
N GLY A 145 16.28 0.06 8.46
CA GLY A 145 16.37 -1.04 9.42
C GLY A 145 15.70 -2.35 8.97
N PHE A 146 15.11 -2.40 7.78
CA PHE A 146 14.59 -3.63 7.16
C PHE A 146 14.62 -3.54 5.63
N ALA A 147 14.49 -4.71 4.99
CA ALA A 147 14.31 -4.82 3.55
C ALA A 147 12.96 -5.47 3.24
N ILE A 148 12.26 -4.91 2.28
CA ILE A 148 11.04 -5.51 1.74
C ILE A 148 11.44 -6.72 0.91
N GLN A 149 11.11 -7.91 1.42
CA GLN A 149 11.49 -9.15 0.78
C GLN A 149 10.63 -9.41 -0.47
N PRO A 150 11.22 -9.92 -1.56
CA PRO A 150 10.43 -10.38 -2.70
C PRO A 150 9.58 -11.57 -2.27
N THR A 151 8.33 -11.58 -2.70
CA THR A 151 7.39 -12.68 -2.43
C THR A 151 7.32 -13.70 -3.57
N TYR A 152 7.69 -13.30 -4.79
CA TYR A 152 7.50 -14.10 -6.01
C TYR A 152 6.15 -14.81 -6.05
N THR A 153 5.07 -14.06 -5.82
CA THR A 153 3.73 -14.65 -5.70
C THR A 153 3.24 -15.07 -7.09
N PRO A 154 2.91 -16.36 -7.33
CA PRO A 154 2.45 -16.81 -8.63
C PRO A 154 1.16 -16.09 -9.07
N LEU A 155 1.15 -15.58 -10.30
CA LEU A 155 -0.04 -14.94 -10.88
C LEU A 155 -1.23 -15.90 -10.95
N THR A 156 -0.96 -17.20 -11.14
CA THR A 156 -1.99 -18.25 -11.12
C THR A 156 -2.73 -18.31 -9.78
N ILE A 157 -2.00 -18.23 -8.65
CA ILE A 157 -2.60 -18.21 -7.32
C ILE A 157 -3.48 -16.97 -7.14
N LEU A 158 -2.99 -15.80 -7.55
CA LEU A 158 -3.75 -14.55 -7.48
C LEU A 158 -5.06 -14.65 -8.29
N LYS A 159 -5.01 -15.23 -9.50
CA LYS A 159 -6.20 -15.47 -10.33
C LYS A 159 -7.18 -16.44 -9.67
N THR A 160 -6.71 -17.55 -9.12
CA THR A 160 -7.56 -18.55 -8.45
C THR A 160 -8.28 -17.96 -7.25
N LEU A 161 -7.57 -17.22 -6.39
CA LEU A 161 -8.16 -16.52 -5.24
C LEU A 161 -9.20 -15.48 -5.68
N SER A 162 -8.98 -14.88 -6.84
CA SER A 162 -9.90 -13.90 -7.42
C SER A 162 -11.17 -14.55 -7.98
N GLN A 163 -11.18 -15.84 -8.32
CA GLN A 163 -12.36 -16.54 -8.84
C GLN A 163 -13.20 -17.19 -7.73
N ASN A 164 -12.57 -17.66 -6.65
CA ASN A 164 -13.23 -18.40 -5.56
C ASN A 164 -13.04 -17.70 -4.20
N PRO A 165 -13.93 -16.75 -3.81
CA PRO A 165 -13.78 -16.00 -2.55
C PRO A 165 -13.93 -16.88 -1.29
N ILE A 166 -14.46 -18.11 -1.41
CA ILE A 166 -14.74 -19.02 -0.29
C ILE A 166 -13.44 -19.65 0.29
N ALA A 167 -12.33 -19.69 -0.46
CA ALA A 167 -11.04 -20.18 0.06
C ALA A 167 -10.28 -19.15 0.91
N ALA A 168 -10.72 -17.89 0.90
CA ALA A 168 -10.16 -16.81 1.69
C ALA A 168 -10.87 -16.72 3.06
N ASN A 169 -10.75 -17.73 3.91
CA ASN A 169 -10.96 -17.58 5.37
C ASN A 169 -9.79 -16.78 5.98
N ILE A 170 -9.51 -15.63 5.36
CA ILE A 170 -8.60 -14.61 5.86
C ILE A 170 -9.45 -13.84 6.84
N SER A 171 -9.08 -13.87 8.13
CA SER A 171 -9.70 -13.03 9.15
C SER A 171 -9.91 -11.63 8.56
N PRO A 172 -11.15 -11.13 8.49
CA PRO A 172 -11.46 -9.90 7.78
C PRO A 172 -10.52 -8.82 8.29
N LEU A 173 -9.88 -8.09 7.36
CA LEU A 173 -9.25 -6.83 7.75
C LEU A 173 -10.37 -6.01 8.40
N PRO A 174 -10.24 -5.64 9.67
CA PRO A 174 -11.30 -4.92 10.34
C PRO A 174 -11.52 -3.59 9.62
N THR A 175 -12.76 -3.36 9.23
CA THR A 175 -13.20 -2.14 8.55
C THR A 175 -13.01 -0.94 9.47
N LEU A 176 -12.37 0.11 8.97
CA LEU A 176 -12.23 1.43 9.61
C LEU A 176 -13.57 2.18 9.66
#